data_AF-A0A511WSI8-F1
#
_entry.id   AF-A0A511WSI8-F1
#
_cell.length_a   1.000
_cell.length_b   1.000
_cell.length_c   1.000
_cell.angle_alpha   90.00
_cell.angle_beta   90.00
_cell.angle_gamma   90.00
#
_symmetry.space_group_name_H-M   'P 1'
#
loop_
_entity.id
_entity.type
_entity.pdbx_description
1 polymer ?
#
loop_
_entity_poly.entity_id
_entity_poly.type
_entity_poly.pdbx_seq_one_letter_code
_entity_poly.pdbx_strand_id
1 'polypeptide(L)'
;MTVFLLISSFIIDGVLLFTLFIMMNKVRKTEELELKQKQVASEIEDLFTSYLMEIKEENRRMESLIEKKNSYSDYQSSQKENREEEIESHSKKETISTNDSSSSYSPPELNVMESYQPSFHSQVLELREKGYSVDQIAKKMDKGKTEIELLFKFHQKPMKKT
;
A
#
# COMPACT_ATOMS: atom_id res chain seq x y z
N MET A 1 10.65 -66.45 -21.17
CA MET A 1 11.73 -65.46 -20.91
C MET A 1 11.60 -64.22 -21.78
N THR A 2 11.55 -64.35 -23.11
CA THR A 2 11.41 -63.22 -24.04
C THR A 2 10.08 -62.45 -23.91
N VAL A 3 8.96 -63.16 -23.71
CA VAL A 3 7.63 -62.54 -23.52
C VAL A 3 7.58 -61.66 -22.27
N PHE A 4 8.20 -62.11 -21.17
CA PHE A 4 8.29 -61.32 -19.93
C PHE A 4 9.09 -60.03 -20.14
N LEU A 5 10.20 -60.10 -20.89
CA LEU A 5 11.00 -58.92 -21.23
C LEU A 5 10.22 -57.93 -22.11
N LEU A 6 9.45 -58.41 -23.11
CA LEU A 6 8.61 -57.55 -23.94
C LEU A 6 7.53 -56.83 -23.12
N ILE A 7 6.89 -57.53 -22.19
CA ILE A 7 5.88 -56.94 -21.30
C ILE A 7 6.54 -55.87 -20.42
N SER A 8 7.70 -56.15 -19.83
CA SER A 8 8.40 -55.16 -19.00
C SER A 8 8.81 -53.92 -19.79
N SER A 9 9.27 -54.06 -21.04
CA SER A 9 9.61 -52.94 -21.91
C SER A 9 8.38 -52.07 -22.17
N PHE A 10 7.26 -52.71 -22.51
CA PHE A 10 6.01 -52.00 -22.77
C PHE A 10 5.47 -51.25 -21.53
N ILE A 11 5.60 -51.83 -20.34
CA ILE A 11 5.27 -51.13 -19.09
C ILE A 11 6.14 -49.89 -18.88
N ILE A 12 7.45 -50.01 -19.09
CA ILE A 12 8.40 -48.90 -18.91
C ILE A 12 8.09 -47.77 -19.90
N ASP A 13 7.85 -48.12 -21.16
CA ASP A 13 7.46 -47.16 -22.20
C ASP A 13 6.15 -46.44 -21.84
N GLY A 14 5.16 -47.17 -21.31
CA GLY A 14 3.92 -46.60 -20.81
C GLY A 14 4.12 -45.61 -19.66
N VAL A 15 4.99 -45.94 -18.70
CA VAL A 15 5.35 -45.04 -17.59
C VAL A 15 6.08 -43.80 -18.08
N LEU A 16 7.00 -43.94 -19.05
CA LEU A 16 7.70 -42.80 -19.67
C LEU A 16 6.71 -41.86 -20.36
N LEU A 17 5.78 -42.39 -21.15
CA LEU A 17 4.74 -41.57 -21.79
C LEU A 17 3.83 -40.89 -20.76
N PHE A 18 3.47 -41.60 -19.69
CA PHE A 18 2.63 -41.05 -18.62
C PHE A 18 3.31 -39.88 -17.89
N THR A 19 4.58 -40.05 -17.52
CA THR A 19 5.37 -38.97 -16.89
C THR A 19 5.57 -37.78 -17.82
N LEU A 20 5.80 -38.02 -19.12
CA LEU A 20 5.88 -36.98 -20.14
C LEU A 20 4.56 -36.20 -20.27
N PHE A 21 3.42 -36.90 -20.23
CA PHE A 21 2.09 -36.27 -20.26
C PHE A 21 1.84 -35.38 -19.03
N ILE A 22 2.19 -35.85 -17.83
CA ILE A 22 2.08 -35.04 -16.61
C ILE A 22 2.95 -33.78 -16.70
N MET A 23 4.19 -33.93 -17.17
CA MET A 23 5.13 -32.81 -17.32
C MET A 23 4.59 -31.76 -18.31
N MET A 24 4.08 -32.19 -19.46
CA MET A 24 3.47 -31.31 -20.46
C MET A 24 2.32 -30.49 -19.89
N ASN A 25 1.45 -31.11 -19.07
CA ASN A 25 0.36 -30.41 -18.40
C ASN A 25 0.87 -29.40 -17.34
N LYS A 26 1.94 -29.71 -16.62
CA LYS A 26 2.55 -28.80 -15.65
C LYS A 26 3.18 -27.58 -16.33
N VAL A 27 3.92 -27.80 -17.42
CA VAL A 27 4.59 -26.73 -18.19
C VAL A 27 3.59 -25.76 -18.81
N ARG A 28 2.49 -26.27 -19.38
CA ARG A 28 1.44 -25.42 -19.96
C ARG A 28 0.77 -24.51 -18.93
N LYS A 29 0.53 -25.03 -17.72
CA LYS A 29 -0.06 -24.25 -16.62
C LYS A 29 0.88 -23.14 -16.14
N THR A 30 2.19 -23.38 -16.10
CA THR A 30 3.16 -22.37 -15.68
C THR A 30 3.31 -21.24 -16.70
N GLU A 31 3.24 -21.56 -18.00
CA GLU A 31 3.31 -20.57 -19.08
C GLU A 31 2.12 -19.59 -19.04
N GLU A 32 0.90 -20.10 -18.83
CA GLU A 32 -0.28 -19.23 -18.65
C GLU A 32 -0.19 -18.34 -17.41
N LEU A 33 0.40 -18.85 -16.32
CA LEU A 33 0.59 -18.09 -15.09
C LEU A 33 1.60 -16.96 -15.28
N GLU A 34 2.70 -17.21 -16.01
CA GLU A 34 3.72 -16.21 -16.31
C GLU A 34 3.16 -15.07 -17.17
N LEU A 35 2.39 -15.40 -18.22
CA LEU A 35 1.71 -14.40 -19.05
C LEU A 35 0.74 -13.53 -18.23
N LYS A 36 -0.05 -14.15 -17.35
CA LYS A 36 -0.95 -13.42 -16.45
C LYS A 36 -0.20 -12.53 -15.46
N GLN A 37 0.93 -12.98 -14.92
CA GLN A 37 1.77 -12.16 -14.04
C GLN A 37 2.28 -10.92 -14.77
N LYS A 38 2.76 -11.06 -16.01
CA LYS A 38 3.24 -9.93 -16.81
C LYS A 38 2.12 -8.94 -17.13
N GLN A 39 0.93 -9.42 -17.45
CA GLN A 39 -0.24 -8.56 -17.69
C GLN A 39 -0.62 -7.78 -16.43
N VAL A 40 -0.73 -8.46 -15.28
CA VAL A 40 -1.07 -7.82 -14.00
C VAL A 40 0.00 -6.78 -13.61
N ALA A 41 1.29 -7.07 -13.84
CA ALA A 41 2.36 -6.10 -13.59
C ALA A 41 2.19 -4.83 -14.44
N SER A 42 1.87 -4.97 -15.73
CA SER A 42 1.59 -3.82 -16.61
C SER A 42 0.38 -3.02 -16.15
N GLU A 43 -0.71 -3.69 -15.76
CA GLU A 43 -1.91 -3.01 -15.25
C GLU A 43 -1.62 -2.22 -13.95
N ILE A 44 -0.74 -2.76 -13.09
CA ILE A 44 -0.26 -2.09 -11.89
C ILE A 44 0.59 -0.86 -12.24
N GLU A 45 1.52 -0.97 -13.19
CA GLU A 45 2.36 0.14 -13.65
C GLU A 45 1.54 1.30 -14.22
N ASP A 46 0.53 1.00 -15.04
CA ASP A 46 -0.38 1.99 -15.61
C ASP A 46 -1.20 2.70 -14.51
N LEU A 47 -1.73 1.94 -13.54
CA LEU A 47 -2.46 2.50 -12.41
C LEU A 47 -1.56 3.39 -11.54
N PHE A 48 -0.34 2.95 -11.23
CA PHE A 48 0.63 3.75 -10.48
C PHE A 48 0.97 5.04 -11.23
N THR A 49 1.14 4.97 -12.54
CA THR A 49 1.43 6.15 -13.37
C THR A 49 0.27 7.13 -13.34
N SER A 50 -0.97 6.66 -13.49
CA SER A 50 -2.18 7.49 -13.36
C SER A 50 -2.26 8.16 -11.99
N TYR A 51 -1.98 7.42 -10.92
CA TYR A 51 -2.05 7.94 -9.56
C TYR A 51 -0.92 8.93 -9.23
N LEU A 52 0.31 8.66 -9.66
CA LEU A 52 1.43 9.60 -9.53
C LEU A 52 1.17 10.89 -10.31
N MET A 53 0.51 10.79 -11.46
CA MET A 53 0.09 11.96 -12.24
C MET A 53 -0.97 12.77 -11.48
N GLU A 54 -1.98 12.10 -10.91
CA GLU A 54 -3.03 12.75 -10.12
C GLU A 54 -2.45 13.46 -8.88
N ILE A 55 -1.58 12.80 -8.10
CA ILE A 55 -0.91 13.44 -6.95
C ILE A 55 -0.09 14.65 -7.39
N LYS A 56 0.67 14.51 -8.50
CA LYS A 56 1.50 15.62 -9.00
C LYS A 56 0.64 16.80 -9.44
N GLU A 57 -0.50 16.52 -10.05
CA GLU A 57 -1.47 17.55 -10.45
C GLU A 57 -2.12 18.21 -9.24
N GLU A 58 -2.51 17.45 -8.22
CA GLU A 58 -3.06 17.96 -6.97
C GLU A 58 -2.05 18.85 -6.22
N ASN A 59 -0.79 18.43 -6.15
CA ASN A 59 0.29 19.23 -5.57
C ASN A 59 0.44 20.58 -6.29
N ARG A 60 0.44 20.58 -7.63
CA ARG A 60 0.47 21.83 -8.43
C ARG A 60 -0.75 22.70 -8.20
N ARG A 61 -1.93 22.09 -8.08
CA ARG A 61 -3.17 22.80 -7.75
C ARG A 61 -3.06 23.45 -6.37
N MET A 62 -2.51 22.76 -5.39
CA MET A 62 -2.30 23.29 -4.04
C MET A 62 -1.30 24.44 -4.04
N GLU A 63 -0.17 24.29 -4.73
CA GLU A 63 0.81 25.37 -4.95
C GLU A 63 0.14 26.61 -5.55
N SER A 64 -0.68 26.44 -6.59
CA SER A 64 -1.40 27.55 -7.23
C SER A 64 -2.40 28.24 -6.29
N LEU A 65 -3.06 27.49 -5.38
CA LEU A 65 -3.97 28.06 -4.40
C LEU A 65 -3.23 28.84 -3.31
N ILE A 66 -2.05 28.35 -2.90
CA ILE A 66 -1.18 29.02 -1.93
C ILE A 66 -0.59 30.29 -2.55
N GLU A 67 -0.09 30.22 -3.78
CA GLU A 67 0.43 31.38 -4.52
C GLU A 67 -0.64 32.45 -4.75
N LYS A 68 -1.86 32.02 -5.15
CA LYS A 68 -3.01 32.91 -5.30
C LYS A 68 -3.38 33.54 -3.95
N LYS A 69 -3.42 32.75 -2.86
CA LYS A 69 -3.74 33.25 -1.50
C LYS A 69 -2.70 34.27 -1.00
N ASN A 70 -1.41 34.05 -1.29
CA ASN A 70 -0.35 35.01 -0.96
C ASN A 70 -0.47 36.30 -1.78
N SER A 71 -0.87 36.22 -3.05
CA SER A 71 -1.12 37.40 -3.91
C SER A 71 -2.34 38.22 -3.48
N TYR A 72 -3.33 37.62 -2.80
CA TYR A 72 -4.50 38.36 -2.25
C TYR A 72 -4.25 38.92 -0.83
N SER A 73 -3.14 38.60 -0.18
CA SER A 73 -2.80 39.13 1.15
C SER A 73 -2.12 40.51 1.12
N ASP A 74 -1.72 41.01 -0.04
CA ASP A 74 -0.97 42.29 -0.17
C ASP A 74 -1.89 43.52 -0.41
N TYR A 75 -3.20 43.31 -0.56
CA TYR A 75 -4.17 44.41 -0.85
C TYR A 75 -5.17 44.67 0.28
N GLN A 76 -4.89 44.21 1.51
CA GLN A 76 -5.70 44.56 2.68
C GLN A 76 -4.86 44.68 3.95
N SER A 77 -3.87 45.58 3.93
CA SER A 77 -3.29 46.11 5.17
C SER A 77 -2.85 47.56 5.00
N SER A 78 -3.80 48.41 4.65
CA SER A 78 -3.68 49.88 4.74
C SER A 78 -4.95 50.43 5.39
N GLN A 79 -5.16 50.06 6.65
CA GLN A 79 -5.85 50.85 7.69
C GLN A 79 -6.14 49.95 8.91
N LYS A 80 -5.18 49.88 9.84
CA LYS A 80 -5.49 50.07 11.26
C LYS A 80 -4.20 50.35 12.02
N GLU A 81 -4.20 51.55 12.57
CA GLU A 81 -3.20 52.16 13.42
C GLU A 81 -3.14 51.49 14.81
N ASN A 82 -1.92 51.41 15.33
CA ASN A 82 -1.50 51.27 16.73
C ASN A 82 -2.10 50.14 17.61
N ARG A 83 -1.28 49.11 17.86
CA ARG A 83 -0.95 48.70 19.24
C ARG A 83 0.36 47.90 19.30
N GLU A 84 1.13 48.22 20.32
CA GLU A 84 2.49 47.81 20.65
C GLU A 84 2.70 46.29 20.85
N GLU A 85 3.95 45.90 20.57
CA GLU A 85 4.79 44.88 21.24
C GLU A 85 4.23 43.46 21.46
N GLU A 86 4.88 42.45 20.86
CA GLU A 86 5.95 41.69 21.54
C GLU A 86 6.56 40.65 20.60
N ILE A 87 7.88 40.49 20.72
CA ILE A 87 8.76 39.60 19.99
C ILE A 87 8.61 38.19 20.56
N GLU A 88 8.39 37.15 19.74
CA GLU A 88 9.16 35.91 19.94
C GLU A 88 9.17 34.97 18.73
N SER A 89 10.39 34.77 18.26
CA SER A 89 10.86 33.81 17.28
C SER A 89 10.95 32.40 17.88
N HIS A 90 10.43 31.37 17.19
CA HIS A 90 11.00 30.03 17.30
C HIS A 90 10.90 29.25 15.97
N SER A 91 11.93 29.43 15.15
CA SER A 91 12.35 28.45 14.16
C SER A 91 13.20 27.40 14.87
N LYS A 92 12.70 26.17 15.03
CA LYS A 92 13.49 25.04 15.53
C LYS A 92 13.80 24.10 14.37
N LYS A 93 14.99 24.30 13.81
CA LYS A 93 15.68 23.39 12.89
C LYS A 93 16.41 22.37 13.76
N GLU A 94 15.96 21.12 13.79
CA GLU A 94 16.71 20.04 14.43
C GLU A 94 17.63 19.37 13.41
N THR A 95 18.92 19.60 13.64
CA THR A 95 20.07 19.05 12.94
C THR A 95 20.26 17.59 13.34
N ILE A 96 20.36 16.71 12.34
CA ILE A 96 20.77 15.32 12.46
C ILE A 96 22.26 15.29 12.83
N SER A 97 22.59 14.73 13.99
CA SER A 97 23.96 14.33 14.34
C SER A 97 24.06 12.81 14.31
N THR A 98 24.80 12.35 13.31
CA THR A 98 25.41 11.04 13.16
C THR A 98 26.36 10.75 14.32
N ASN A 99 26.23 9.59 14.96
CA ASN A 99 27.35 8.97 15.65
C ASN A 99 27.27 7.45 15.49
N ASP A 100 28.19 6.93 14.69
CA ASP A 100 28.53 5.52 14.60
C ASP A 100 28.94 4.99 15.97
N SER A 101 28.24 3.97 16.43
CA SER A 101 28.68 3.08 17.49
C SER A 101 28.14 1.71 17.13
N SER A 102 29.05 0.83 16.73
CA SER A 102 28.80 -0.57 16.39
C SER A 102 28.15 -1.28 17.58
N SER A 103 26.82 -1.33 17.60
CA SER A 103 26.08 -2.11 18.57
C SER A 103 26.06 -3.56 18.09
N SER A 104 26.69 -4.44 18.87
CA SER A 104 26.56 -5.89 18.71
C SER A 104 25.10 -6.24 18.99
N TYR A 105 24.34 -6.55 17.93
CA TYR A 105 22.93 -6.90 18.02
C TYR A 105 22.76 -8.28 18.68
N SER A 106 22.05 -8.34 19.81
CA SER A 106 21.47 -9.57 20.35
C SER A 106 19.94 -9.49 20.23
N PRO A 107 19.28 -10.44 19.56
CA PRO A 107 17.83 -10.45 19.45
C PRO A 107 17.16 -10.58 20.84
N PRO A 108 16.05 -9.87 21.10
CA PRO A 108 15.28 -10.04 22.33
C PRO A 108 14.68 -11.45 22.40
N GLU A 109 14.72 -12.08 23.59
CA GLU A 109 14.00 -13.33 23.83
C GLU A 109 12.49 -13.07 23.84
N LEU A 110 11.76 -13.86 23.04
CA LEU A 110 10.31 -13.76 22.88
C LEU A 110 9.60 -14.22 24.16
N ASN A 111 9.28 -13.29 25.05
CA ASN A 111 8.30 -13.53 26.10
C ASN A 111 6.89 -13.42 25.47
N VAL A 112 6.35 -14.58 25.07
CA VAL A 112 5.05 -14.71 24.42
C VAL A 112 3.93 -14.49 25.45
N MET A 113 3.71 -13.24 25.83
CA MET A 113 2.35 -12.75 26.06
C MET A 113 2.02 -11.88 24.86
N GLU A 114 1.43 -12.50 23.82
CA GLU A 114 0.84 -11.76 22.71
C GLU A 114 -0.28 -10.87 23.27
N SER A 115 0.04 -9.62 23.62
CA SER A 115 -0.98 -8.58 23.68
C SER A 115 -1.38 -8.34 22.23
N TYR A 116 -2.46 -8.97 21.79
CA TYR A 116 -3.05 -8.68 20.49
C TYR A 116 -3.55 -7.23 20.52
N GLN A 117 -2.72 -6.31 20.03
CA GLN A 117 -3.14 -4.95 19.74
C GLN A 117 -3.71 -4.97 18.33
N PRO A 118 -5.03 -4.83 18.14
CA PRO A 118 -5.60 -4.77 16.80
C PRO A 118 -4.96 -3.59 16.07
N SER A 119 -4.50 -3.84 14.84
CA SER A 119 -3.93 -2.78 14.01
C SER A 119 -4.97 -1.67 13.80
N PHE A 120 -4.50 -0.44 13.59
CA PHE A 120 -5.35 0.71 13.28
C PHE A 120 -6.38 0.39 12.19
N HIS A 121 -5.95 -0.32 11.15
CA HIS A 121 -6.80 -0.76 10.06
C HIS A 121 -7.92 -1.70 10.51
N SER A 122 -7.60 -2.70 11.35
CA SER A 122 -8.56 -3.66 11.90
C SER A 122 -9.62 -2.97 12.76
N GLN A 123 -9.22 -2.01 13.60
CA GLN A 123 -10.13 -1.23 14.44
C GLN A 123 -11.12 -0.40 13.59
N VAL A 124 -10.64 0.22 12.52
CA VAL A 124 -11.46 1.01 11.61
C VAL A 124 -12.49 0.14 10.87
N LEU A 125 -12.09 -1.07 10.45
CA LEU A 125 -12.98 -2.03 9.79
C LEU A 125 -14.06 -2.55 10.75
N GLU A 126 -13.68 -2.93 11.97
CA GLU A 126 -14.62 -3.38 13.01
C GLU A 126 -15.67 -2.31 13.35
N LEU A 127 -15.26 -1.04 13.41
CA LEU A 127 -16.19 0.07 13.64
C LEU A 127 -17.19 0.24 12.47
N ARG A 128 -16.84 -0.09 11.23
CA ARG A 128 -17.83 -0.09 10.14
C ARG A 128 -18.78 -1.27 10.20
N GLU A 129 -18.29 -2.45 10.54
CA GLU A 129 -19.14 -3.62 10.71
C GLU A 129 -20.17 -3.39 11.83
N LYS A 130 -19.78 -2.64 12.87
CA LYS A 130 -20.69 -2.14 13.92
C LYS A 130 -21.65 -1.03 13.46
N GLY A 131 -21.59 -0.60 12.20
CA GLY A 131 -22.52 0.35 11.58
C GLY A 131 -22.18 1.84 11.76
N TYR A 132 -20.97 2.19 12.23
CA TYR A 132 -20.60 3.60 12.40
C TYR A 132 -20.39 4.30 11.04
N SER A 133 -20.69 5.60 10.99
CA SER A 133 -20.43 6.42 9.80
C SER A 133 -18.95 6.82 9.71
N VAL A 134 -18.47 7.10 8.49
CA VAL A 134 -17.08 7.53 8.22
C VAL A 134 -16.69 8.71 9.12
N ASP A 135 -17.60 9.66 9.31
CA ASP A 135 -17.42 10.82 10.18
C ASP A 135 -17.25 10.47 11.66
N GLN A 136 -17.98 9.48 12.15
CA GLN A 136 -17.91 9.04 13.54
C GLN A 136 -16.62 8.25 13.80
N ILE A 137 -16.17 7.49 12.82
CA ILE A 137 -14.92 6.74 12.89
C ILE A 137 -13.73 7.69 12.86
N ALA A 138 -13.74 8.69 11.97
CA ALA A 138 -12.73 9.74 11.90
C ALA A 138 -12.57 10.47 13.24
N LYS A 139 -13.69 10.83 13.89
CA LYS A 139 -13.69 11.44 15.22
C LYS A 139 -13.18 10.50 16.32
N LYS A 140 -13.58 9.22 16.29
CA LYS A 140 -13.16 8.23 17.30
C LYS A 140 -11.68 7.87 17.19
N MET A 141 -11.12 7.93 15.98
CA MET A 141 -9.75 7.55 15.70
C MET A 141 -8.77 8.72 15.63
N ASP A 142 -9.25 9.95 15.80
CA ASP A 142 -8.48 11.18 15.62
C ASP A 142 -7.75 11.20 14.28
N LYS A 143 -8.53 10.97 13.21
CA LYS A 143 -8.04 10.87 11.82
C LYS A 143 -8.92 11.68 10.89
N GLY A 144 -8.37 12.01 9.72
CA GLY A 144 -9.11 12.72 8.69
C GLY A 144 -10.28 11.87 8.15
N LYS A 145 -11.42 12.51 7.85
CA LYS A 145 -12.55 11.84 7.18
C LYS A 145 -12.10 11.18 5.87
N THR A 146 -11.23 11.86 5.13
CA THR A 146 -10.64 11.39 3.88
C THR A 146 -9.74 10.18 4.09
N GLU A 147 -8.97 10.12 5.17
CA GLU A 147 -8.08 9.00 5.48
C GLU A 147 -8.88 7.73 5.77
N ILE A 148 -9.98 7.86 6.53
CA ILE A 148 -10.89 6.75 6.81
C ILE A 148 -11.63 6.31 5.55
N GLU A 149 -12.08 7.25 4.70
CA GLU A 149 -12.73 6.92 3.42
C GLU A 149 -11.77 6.20 2.46
N LEU A 150 -10.52 6.65 2.39
CA LEU A 150 -9.47 6.05 1.59
C LEU A 150 -9.18 4.62 2.05
N LEU A 151 -9.08 4.42 3.36
CA LEU A 151 -8.86 3.11 3.96
C LEU A 151 -9.98 2.12 3.58
N PHE A 152 -11.22 2.58 3.41
CA PHE A 152 -12.31 1.74 2.87
C PHE A 152 -12.22 1.47 1.38
N LYS A 153 -11.79 2.44 0.56
CA LYS A 153 -11.63 2.25 -0.88
C LYS A 153 -10.56 1.20 -1.20
N PHE A 154 -9.51 1.11 -0.38
CA PHE A 154 -8.49 0.06 -0.51
C PHE A 154 -9.02 -1.36 -0.19
N HIS A 155 -10.06 -1.48 0.64
CA HIS A 155 -10.59 -2.78 1.09
C HIS A 155 -11.82 -3.25 0.31
N GLN A 156 -12.51 -2.34 -0.38
CA GLN A 156 -13.59 -2.72 -1.29
C GLN A 156 -12.99 -3.27 -2.58
N LYS A 157 -12.98 -4.61 -2.68
CA LYS A 157 -12.78 -5.34 -3.93
C LYS A 157 -13.62 -4.66 -5.03
N PRO A 158 -13.05 -4.35 -6.22
CA PRO A 158 -13.76 -3.57 -7.22
C PRO A 158 -15.03 -4.30 -7.62
N MET A 159 -16.19 -3.74 -7.27
CA MET A 159 -17.47 -4.24 -7.76
C MET A 159 -17.48 -4.04 -9.27
N LYS A 160 -17.44 -5.15 -10.02
CA LYS A 160 -17.77 -5.17 -11.45
C LYS A 160 -19.13 -4.51 -11.62
N LYS A 161 -19.17 -3.33 -12.21
CA LYS A 161 -20.42 -2.78 -12.78
C LYS A 161 -20.85 -3.74 -13.88
N THR A 162 -22.01 -4.37 -13.70
CA THR A 162 -22.74 -5.10 -14.73
C THR A 162 -23.50 -4.11 -15.59
#